data_AF-A0A7X6W5L1-F1
#
_entry.id   AF-A0A7X6W5L1-F1
#
_cell.length_a   1.000
_cell.length_b   1.000
_cell.length_c   1.000
_cell.angle_alpha   90.00
_cell.angle_beta   90.00
_cell.angle_gamma   90.00
#
_symmetry.space_group_name_H-M   'P 1'
#
loop_
_entity.id
_entity.type
_entity.pdbx_description
1 polymer ?
#
loop_
_entity_poly.entity_id
_entity_poly.type
_entity_poly.pdbx_seq_one_letter_code
_entity_poly.pdbx_strand_id
1 'polypeptide(L)'
;MKRAGFTLIELLVVIAIIAILAAILFPVFARARENARKSTCQSNLKQIGMGLMQYCQDYDECYPDARYGSNPSPYPLIYEALVPYLKNNMIWICPSKGGIQRGGTTSPLNYNGRTFPVYPNYGWNSSLAARSMAEVTAPAETAAVADCSHPLWAADVGRIAWANSDDRILYPTSGTTS
;
A
#
# COMPACT_ATOMS: atom_id res chain seq x y z
N MET A 1 -39.55 -17.55 -49.36
CA MET A 1 -38.49 -18.12 -48.50
C MET A 1 -39.05 -18.28 -47.09
N LYS A 2 -39.24 -19.51 -46.60
CA LYS A 2 -39.72 -19.75 -45.23
C LYS A 2 -38.58 -19.44 -44.26
N ARG A 3 -38.76 -18.46 -43.37
CA ARG A 3 -37.83 -18.21 -42.26
C ARG A 3 -37.95 -19.37 -41.28
N ALA A 4 -36.86 -20.07 -41.01
CA ALA A 4 -36.79 -21.02 -39.90
C ALA A 4 -36.94 -20.23 -38.60
N GLY A 5 -37.98 -20.51 -37.82
CA GLY A 5 -38.21 -19.91 -36.51
C GLY A 5 -37.37 -20.63 -35.45
N PHE A 6 -36.72 -19.86 -34.58
CA PHE A 6 -35.99 -20.41 -33.44
C PHE A 6 -36.98 -21.05 -32.46
N THR A 7 -36.72 -22.27 -32.00
CA THR A 7 -37.58 -22.91 -31.02
C THR A 7 -37.30 -22.36 -29.62
N LEU A 8 -38.33 -22.30 -28.77
CA LEU A 8 -38.19 -21.81 -27.39
C LEU A 8 -37.18 -22.65 -26.58
N ILE A 9 -37.07 -23.94 -26.90
CA ILE A 9 -36.14 -24.89 -26.25
C ILE A 9 -34.69 -24.56 -26.62
N GLU A 10 -34.40 -24.30 -27.89
CA GLU A 10 -33.04 -23.90 -28.32
C GLU A 10 -32.59 -22.63 -27.61
N LEU A 11 -33.48 -21.65 -27.44
CA LEU A 11 -33.16 -20.42 -26.72
C LEU A 11 -32.91 -20.69 -25.23
N LEU A 12 -33.72 -21.54 -24.62
CA LEU A 12 -33.64 -21.90 -23.20
C LEU A 12 -32.34 -22.64 -22.86
N VAL A 13 -31.92 -23.58 -23.70
CA VAL A 13 -30.67 -24.32 -23.49
C VAL A 13 -29.46 -23.39 -23.58
N VAL A 14 -29.45 -22.45 -24.54
CA VAL A 14 -28.34 -21.50 -24.71
C VAL A 14 -28.20 -20.59 -23.49
N ILE A 15 -29.29 -20.02 -22.98
CA ILE A 15 -29.23 -19.18 -21.78
C ILE A 15 -28.81 -20.01 -20.55
N ALA A 16 -29.22 -21.27 -20.45
CA ALA A 16 -28.81 -22.15 -19.36
C ALA A 16 -27.30 -22.42 -19.38
N ILE A 17 -26.72 -22.69 -20.56
CA ILE A 17 -25.27 -22.86 -20.71
C ILE A 17 -24.53 -21.56 -20.38
N ILE A 18 -24.99 -20.40 -20.88
CA ILE A 18 -24.39 -19.10 -20.56
C ILE A 18 -24.44 -18.83 -19.06
N ALA A 19 -25.55 -19.13 -18.39
CA ALA A 19 -25.70 -18.93 -16.95
C ALA A 19 -24.70 -19.79 -16.16
N ILE A 20 -24.51 -21.06 -16.54
CA ILE A 20 -23.53 -21.96 -15.90
C ILE A 20 -22.09 -21.43 -16.10
N LEU A 21 -21.74 -21.05 -17.33
CA LEU A 21 -20.41 -20.51 -17.63
C LEU A 21 -20.13 -19.21 -16.88
N ALA A 22 -21.11 -18.30 -16.86
CA ALA A 22 -21.01 -17.02 -16.16
C ALA A 22 -20.86 -17.23 -14.64
N ALA A 23 -21.62 -18.17 -14.05
CA ALA A 23 -21.54 -18.49 -12.63
C ALA A 23 -20.13 -18.94 -12.19
N ILE A 24 -19.38 -19.63 -13.06
CA ILE A 24 -18.00 -20.05 -12.77
C ILE A 24 -17.01 -18.90 -13.10
N LEU A 25 -17.24 -18.15 -14.17
CA LEU A 25 -16.31 -17.12 -14.64
C LEU A 25 -16.26 -15.91 -13.71
N PHE A 26 -17.39 -15.45 -13.17
CA PHE A 26 -17.45 -14.28 -12.30
C PHE A 26 -16.57 -14.38 -11.04
N PRO A 27 -16.65 -15.45 -10.21
CA PRO A 27 -15.80 -15.55 -9.02
C PRO A 27 -14.32 -15.67 -9.36
N VAL A 28 -13.98 -16.36 -10.46
CA VAL A 28 -12.59 -16.50 -10.93
C VAL A 28 -12.03 -15.16 -11.39
N PHE A 29 -12.80 -14.40 -12.18
CA PHE A 29 -12.40 -13.09 -12.67
C PHE A 29 -12.18 -12.09 -11.52
N ALA A 30 -13.05 -12.10 -10.51
CA ALA A 30 -12.89 -11.26 -9.32
C ALA A 30 -11.56 -11.55 -8.59
N ARG A 31 -11.22 -12.84 -8.40
CA ARG A 31 -9.95 -13.25 -7.79
C ARG A 31 -8.74 -12.88 -8.63
N ALA A 32 -8.81 -13.06 -9.95
CA ALA A 32 -7.75 -12.70 -10.87
C ALA A 32 -7.45 -11.19 -10.85
N ARG A 33 -8.50 -10.36 -10.85
CA ARG A 33 -8.39 -8.90 -10.73
C ARG A 33 -7.72 -8.48 -9.42
N GLU A 34 -8.09 -9.12 -8.31
CA GLU A 34 -7.48 -8.81 -7.02
C GLU A 34 -6.01 -9.23 -6.94
N ASN A 35 -5.65 -10.39 -7.50
CA ASN A 35 -4.25 -10.82 -7.60
C ASN A 35 -3.40 -9.83 -8.43
N ALA A 36 -3.94 -9.31 -9.53
CA ALA A 36 -3.26 -8.29 -10.33
C ALA A 36 -3.00 -7.02 -9.50
N ARG A 37 -3.99 -6.55 -8.73
CA ARG A 37 -3.83 -5.39 -7.83
C ARG A 37 -2.78 -5.63 -6.76
N LYS A 38 -2.76 -6.81 -6.14
CA LYS A 38 -1.73 -7.20 -5.16
C LYS A 38 -0.33 -7.19 -5.76
N SER A 39 -0.18 -7.71 -6.97
CA SER A 39 1.10 -7.67 -7.70
C SER A 39 1.58 -6.23 -7.92
N THR A 40 0.69 -5.31 -8.28
CA THR A 40 1.03 -3.88 -8.37
C THR A 40 1.47 -3.33 -7.00
N CYS A 41 0.76 -3.65 -5.92
CA CYS A 41 1.13 -3.17 -4.59
C CYS A 41 2.52 -3.65 -4.15
N GLN A 42 2.88 -4.90 -4.47
CA GLN A 42 4.21 -5.46 -4.20
C GLN A 42 5.29 -4.78 -5.06
N SER A 43 5.01 -4.51 -6.33
CA SER A 43 5.93 -3.78 -7.21
C SER A 43 6.20 -2.37 -6.69
N ASN A 44 5.16 -1.68 -6.21
CA ASN A 44 5.28 -0.37 -5.59
C ASN A 44 6.15 -0.41 -4.33
N LEU A 45 5.90 -1.36 -3.42
CA LEU A 45 6.71 -1.54 -2.21
C LEU A 45 8.18 -1.79 -2.54
N LYS A 46 8.46 -2.63 -3.54
CA LYS A 46 9.82 -2.89 -4.02
C LYS A 46 10.50 -1.61 -4.52
N GLN A 47 9.80 -0.82 -5.33
CA GLN A 47 10.32 0.45 -5.83
C GLN A 47 10.57 1.47 -4.72
N ILE A 48 9.70 1.56 -3.71
CA ILE A 48 9.92 2.39 -2.52
C ILE A 48 11.18 1.91 -1.77
N GLY A 49 11.33 0.61 -1.55
CA GLY A 49 12.51 0.04 -0.90
C GLY A 49 13.80 0.31 -1.67
N MET A 50 13.78 0.25 -3.01
CA MET A 50 14.93 0.63 -3.83
C MET A 50 15.25 2.12 -3.72
N GLY A 51 14.23 2.99 -3.77
CA GLY A 51 14.42 4.44 -3.60
C GLY A 51 14.98 4.81 -2.24
N LEU A 52 14.55 4.09 -1.19
CA LEU A 52 15.13 4.22 0.15
C LEU A 52 16.60 3.83 0.20
N MET A 53 16.98 2.70 -0.40
CA MET A 53 18.38 2.28 -0.42
C MET A 53 19.25 3.28 -1.20
N GLN A 54 18.71 3.85 -2.28
CA GLN A 54 19.39 4.91 -3.02
C GLN A 54 19.54 6.19 -2.17
N TYR A 55 18.52 6.55 -1.38
CA TYR A 55 18.65 7.63 -0.39
C TYR A 55 19.77 7.34 0.60
N CYS A 56 19.78 6.16 1.23
CA CYS A 56 20.81 5.83 2.22
C CYS A 56 22.23 5.90 1.61
N GLN A 57 22.40 5.50 0.35
CA GLN A 57 23.67 5.60 -0.36
C GLN A 57 24.15 7.05 -0.55
N ASP A 58 23.23 7.98 -0.83
CA ASP A 58 23.55 9.39 -1.03
C ASP A 58 23.74 10.16 0.30
N TYR A 59 23.24 9.62 1.42
CA TYR A 59 23.21 10.24 2.74
C TYR A 59 23.97 9.42 3.79
N ASP A 60 25.26 9.16 3.57
CA ASP A 60 26.19 8.54 4.53
C ASP A 60 25.68 7.24 5.19
N GLU A 61 25.01 6.39 4.41
CA GLU A 61 24.39 5.14 4.88
C GLU A 61 23.40 5.35 6.03
N CYS A 62 22.79 6.53 6.10
CA CYS A 62 21.80 6.88 7.11
C CYS A 62 20.39 6.85 6.54
N TYR A 63 19.48 6.31 7.32
CA TYR A 63 18.06 6.36 7.00
C TYR A 63 17.52 7.79 7.11
N PRO A 64 16.50 8.15 6.30
CA PRO A 64 15.89 9.47 6.38
C PRO A 64 15.43 9.80 7.79
N ASP A 65 15.70 11.02 8.24
CA ASP A 65 15.07 11.55 9.46
C ASP A 65 13.62 11.91 9.14
N ALA A 66 12.76 10.88 9.13
CA ALA A 66 11.34 10.99 8.85
C ALA A 66 10.48 10.82 10.11
N ARG A 67 11.00 11.26 11.26
CA ARG A 67 10.28 11.18 12.54
C ARG A 67 9.03 12.07 12.49
N TYR A 68 7.89 11.51 12.86
CA TYR A 68 6.67 12.27 13.06
C TYR A 68 6.63 12.88 14.47
N GLY A 69 6.32 14.17 14.56
CA GLY A 69 6.22 14.92 15.81
C GLY A 69 4.97 15.80 15.85
N SER A 70 5.04 16.93 16.58
CA SER A 70 4.04 18.00 16.47
C SER A 70 3.85 18.43 15.02
N ASN A 71 2.68 18.95 14.65
CA ASN A 71 2.49 19.66 13.39
C ASN A 71 2.58 21.18 13.68
N PRO A 72 3.55 21.91 13.10
CA PRO A 72 4.53 21.48 12.11
C PRO A 72 5.66 20.62 12.72
N SER A 73 6.10 19.61 11.96
CA SER A 73 7.26 18.80 12.35
C SER A 73 8.51 19.44 11.75
N PRO A 74 9.62 19.50 12.49
CA PRO A 74 10.90 19.94 11.94
C PRO A 74 11.48 18.94 10.92
N TYR A 75 10.94 17.71 10.86
CA TYR A 75 11.44 16.63 10.02
C TYR A 75 10.56 16.43 8.76
N PRO A 76 11.17 16.19 7.58
CA PRO A 76 10.44 15.89 6.36
C PRO A 76 9.72 14.55 6.47
N LEU A 77 8.69 14.36 5.64
CA LEU A 77 8.05 13.05 5.55
C LEU A 77 8.87 12.08 4.74
N ILE A 78 8.71 10.78 4.98
CA ILE A 78 9.46 9.78 4.20
C ILE A 78 9.18 9.90 2.71
N TYR A 79 7.93 10.16 2.30
CA TYR A 79 7.67 10.35 0.88
C TYR A 79 8.42 11.57 0.35
N GLU A 80 8.57 12.62 1.15
CA GLU A 80 9.23 13.89 0.84
C GLU A 80 10.73 13.66 0.63
N ALA A 81 11.35 12.91 1.52
CA ALA A 81 12.74 12.47 1.42
C ALA A 81 12.98 11.58 0.19
N LEU A 82 12.00 10.73 -0.16
CA LEU A 82 12.12 9.78 -1.26
C LEU A 82 11.59 10.31 -2.61
N VAL A 83 10.95 11.47 -2.68
CA VAL A 83 10.48 12.07 -3.95
C VAL A 83 11.56 12.10 -5.04
N PRO A 84 12.80 12.58 -4.80
CA PRO A 84 13.81 12.64 -5.86
C PRO A 84 14.21 11.26 -6.40
N TYR A 85 14.05 10.21 -5.60
CA TYR A 85 14.39 8.82 -5.94
C TYR A 85 13.22 8.08 -6.60
N LEU A 86 11.99 8.56 -6.40
CA LEU A 86 10.77 7.93 -6.89
C LEU A 86 10.16 8.74 -8.02
N LYS A 87 10.26 8.21 -9.24
CA LYS A 87 9.79 8.87 -10.47
C LYS A 87 8.26 9.03 -10.58
N ASN A 88 7.49 8.42 -9.67
CA ASN A 88 6.03 8.37 -9.76
C ASN A 88 5.38 8.48 -8.38
N ASN A 89 4.58 9.51 -8.15
CA ASN A 89 3.88 9.73 -6.87
C ASN A 89 2.71 8.76 -6.63
N MET A 90 2.19 8.09 -7.67
CA MET A 90 1.12 7.09 -7.52
C MET A 90 1.61 5.80 -6.87
N ILE A 91 2.93 5.63 -6.75
CA ILE A 91 3.55 4.47 -6.10
C ILE A 91 3.15 4.35 -4.62
N TRP A 92 2.82 5.47 -3.99
CA TRP A 92 2.45 5.54 -2.58
C TRP A 92 1.05 4.98 -2.30
N ILE A 93 0.30 4.60 -3.33
CA ILE A 93 -1.05 4.05 -3.25
C ILE A 93 -1.03 2.58 -3.65
N CYS A 94 -1.62 1.73 -2.81
CA CYS A 94 -1.86 0.33 -3.15
C CYS A 94 -3.26 0.17 -3.79
N PRO A 95 -3.38 -0.25 -5.07
CA PRO A 95 -4.67 -0.40 -5.74
C PRO A 95 -5.58 -1.49 -5.15
N SER A 96 -5.05 -2.45 -4.38
CA SER A 96 -5.84 -3.46 -3.65
C SER A 96 -6.59 -2.86 -2.45
N LYS A 97 -6.02 -1.82 -1.83
CA LYS A 97 -6.62 -1.11 -0.69
C LYS A 97 -7.48 0.08 -1.11
N GLY A 98 -7.33 0.55 -2.35
CA GLY A 98 -7.95 1.77 -2.85
C GLY A 98 -7.20 3.03 -2.42
N GLY A 99 -7.43 4.16 -3.12
CA GLY A 99 -7.04 5.47 -2.60
C GLY A 99 -7.90 5.76 -1.36
N ILE A 100 -7.27 6.12 -0.25
CA ILE A 100 -7.97 6.05 1.04
C ILE A 100 -9.01 7.15 1.14
N GLN A 101 -10.27 6.72 1.22
CA GLN A 101 -11.42 7.58 1.42
C GLN A 101 -11.64 7.78 2.93
N ARG A 102 -11.47 9.00 3.44
CA ARG A 102 -11.94 9.36 4.78
C ARG A 102 -13.46 9.54 4.66
N GLY A 103 -14.24 8.57 5.13
CA GLY A 103 -15.71 8.65 5.07
C GLY A 103 -16.32 8.66 3.66
N GLY A 104 -15.65 8.07 2.66
CA GLY A 104 -16.12 8.06 1.27
C GLY A 104 -15.53 9.16 0.37
N THR A 105 -14.69 10.05 0.89
CA THR A 105 -14.02 11.12 0.12
C THR A 105 -12.50 10.99 0.19
N THR A 106 -11.82 11.13 -0.96
CA THR A 106 -10.36 11.28 -1.05
C THR A 106 -9.97 12.62 -0.44
N SER A 107 -9.94 12.70 0.89
CA SER A 107 -9.55 13.94 1.56
C SER A 107 -8.04 14.10 1.46
N PRO A 108 -7.55 15.19 0.85
CA PRO A 108 -6.12 15.49 0.83
C PRO A 108 -5.56 15.55 2.25
N LEU A 109 -4.38 14.98 2.46
CA LEU A 109 -3.66 15.09 3.73
C LEU A 109 -2.89 16.41 3.73
N ASN A 110 -3.19 17.30 4.69
CA ASN A 110 -2.38 18.50 4.90
C ASN A 110 -1.36 18.24 5.99
N TYR A 111 -0.08 18.41 5.69
CA TYR A 111 1.01 18.29 6.65
C TYR A 111 2.10 19.32 6.37
N ASN A 112 2.56 20.01 7.41
CA ASN A 112 3.59 21.04 7.32
C ASN A 112 3.29 22.11 6.22
N GLY A 113 2.01 22.52 6.11
CA GLY A 113 1.54 23.49 5.12
C GLY A 113 1.46 22.97 3.67
N ARG A 114 1.70 21.68 3.44
CA ARG A 114 1.63 21.03 2.12
C ARG A 114 0.45 20.09 2.03
N THR A 115 -0.18 20.03 0.86
CA THR A 115 -1.34 19.20 0.58
C THR A 115 -0.95 17.99 -0.26
N PHE A 116 -1.13 16.79 0.30
CA PHE A 116 -0.91 15.52 -0.38
C PHE A 116 -2.22 15.00 -0.94
N PRO A 117 -2.25 14.55 -2.20
CA PRO A 117 -3.49 14.17 -2.87
C PRO A 117 -4.19 12.98 -2.21
N VAL A 118 -3.46 12.13 -1.49
CA VAL A 118 -3.95 10.90 -0.86
C VAL A 118 -3.09 10.51 0.34
N TYR A 119 -3.68 9.79 1.29
CA TYR A 119 -2.93 9.13 2.35
C TYR A 119 -2.14 7.95 1.75
N PRO A 120 -0.83 7.81 2.05
CA PRO A 120 -0.05 6.67 1.60
C PRO A 120 -0.54 5.36 2.27
N ASN A 121 -0.47 4.26 1.51
CA ASN A 121 -0.85 2.91 1.94
C ASN A 121 0.40 2.06 2.26
N TYR A 122 1.55 2.71 2.38
CA TYR A 122 2.82 2.15 2.78
C TYR A 122 3.38 3.03 3.86
N GLY A 123 4.06 2.45 4.84
CA GLY A 123 4.85 3.28 5.72
C GLY A 123 6.03 2.59 6.31
N TRP A 124 6.51 3.18 7.39
CA TRP A 124 7.92 3.24 7.70
C TRP A 124 8.19 2.81 9.14
N ASN A 125 9.31 2.14 9.34
CA ASN A 125 9.83 1.83 10.65
C ASN A 125 10.50 3.08 11.26
N SER A 126 9.78 3.77 12.13
CA SER A 126 10.26 4.99 12.80
C SER A 126 11.49 4.76 13.69
N SER A 127 11.74 3.52 14.16
CA SER A 127 12.94 3.17 14.92
C SER A 127 14.21 3.28 14.09
N LEU A 128 14.10 3.25 12.76
CA LEU A 128 15.23 3.44 11.84
C LEU A 128 15.48 4.92 11.52
N ALA A 129 14.57 5.83 11.88
CA ALA A 129 14.68 7.22 11.44
C ALA A 129 15.94 7.88 11.99
N ALA A 130 16.71 8.51 11.10
CA ALA A 130 18.02 9.12 11.38
C ALA A 130 19.11 8.16 11.93
N ARG A 131 18.88 6.83 11.93
CA ARG A 131 19.90 5.86 12.33
C ARG A 131 20.81 5.53 11.15
N SER A 132 22.08 5.26 11.47
CA SER A 132 23.00 4.66 10.52
C SER A 132 22.62 3.20 10.29
N MET A 133 22.76 2.72 9.05
CA MET A 133 22.58 1.32 8.72
C MET A 133 23.50 0.39 9.53
N ALA A 134 24.68 0.88 9.92
CA ALA A 134 25.63 0.11 10.75
C ALA A 134 25.16 -0.07 12.19
N GLU A 135 24.26 0.78 12.68
CA GLU A 135 23.69 0.69 14.04
C GLU A 135 22.53 -0.30 14.12
N VAL A 136 22.05 -0.82 12.99
CA VAL A 136 20.95 -1.79 12.96
C VAL A 136 21.47 -3.16 13.37
N THR A 137 21.01 -3.66 14.51
CA THR A 137 21.50 -4.92 15.12
C THR A 137 21.25 -6.14 14.23
N ALA A 138 20.12 -6.17 13.51
CA ALA A 138 19.69 -7.29 12.68
C ALA A 138 19.09 -6.81 11.35
N PRO A 139 19.90 -6.38 10.37
CA PRO A 139 19.42 -5.70 9.16
C PRO A 139 18.57 -6.61 8.26
N ALA A 140 18.88 -7.91 8.22
CA ALA A 140 18.12 -8.89 7.42
C ALA A 140 16.74 -9.22 8.01
N GLU A 141 16.54 -8.99 9.31
CA GLU A 141 15.29 -9.28 10.03
C GLU A 141 14.46 -8.01 10.28
N THR A 142 15.04 -6.83 10.01
CA THR A 142 14.41 -5.55 10.28
C THR A 142 13.68 -5.03 9.04
N ALA A 143 12.36 -4.95 9.10
CA ALA A 143 11.56 -4.31 8.06
C ALA A 143 11.72 -2.79 8.13
N ALA A 144 12.12 -2.16 7.02
CA ALA A 144 12.22 -0.71 6.92
C ALA A 144 10.92 -0.08 6.39
N VAL A 145 10.35 -0.67 5.33
CA VAL A 145 9.05 -0.29 4.75
C VAL A 145 8.11 -1.49 4.68
N ALA A 146 6.82 -1.25 4.87
CA ALA A 146 5.78 -2.27 4.74
C ALA A 146 4.48 -1.67 4.19
N ASP A 147 3.62 -2.52 3.62
CA ASP A 147 2.25 -2.14 3.29
C ASP A 147 1.40 -2.00 4.57
N CYS A 148 0.47 -1.05 4.57
CA CYS A 148 -0.44 -0.83 5.69
C CYS A 148 -1.91 -0.97 5.28
N SER A 149 -2.73 -1.48 6.21
CA SER A 149 -4.16 -1.76 5.98
C SER A 149 -5.07 -0.54 6.17
N HIS A 150 -4.56 0.58 6.68
CA HIS A 150 -5.33 1.76 7.09
C HIS A 150 -4.62 3.05 6.64
N PRO A 151 -5.35 4.19 6.53
CA PRO A 151 -4.73 5.49 6.30
C PRO A 151 -3.78 5.83 7.42
N LEU A 152 -2.56 6.18 7.03
CA LEU A 152 -1.57 6.71 7.95
C LEU A 152 -2.02 8.08 8.47
N TRP A 153 -2.61 8.14 9.67
CA TRP A 153 -2.76 9.41 10.36
C TRP A 153 -1.39 9.87 10.89
N ALA A 154 -1.20 11.17 11.15
CA ALA A 154 0.06 11.69 11.70
C ALA A 154 0.51 10.99 13.00
N ALA A 155 -0.41 10.36 13.73
CA ALA A 155 -0.12 9.52 14.89
C ALA A 155 0.25 8.08 14.53
N ASP A 156 -0.09 7.59 13.33
CA ASP A 156 0.02 6.20 12.87
C ASP A 156 1.22 5.94 11.95
N VAL A 157 1.83 6.99 11.42
CA VAL A 157 3.09 6.93 10.64
C VAL A 157 4.28 6.51 11.51
N GLY A 158 4.15 6.66 12.84
CA GLY A 158 5.01 6.02 13.84
C GLY A 158 4.45 4.69 14.37
N ARG A 159 3.37 4.14 13.79
CA ARG A 159 2.64 2.95 14.29
C ARG A 159 2.37 1.86 13.24
N ILE A 160 2.95 1.90 12.04
CA ILE A 160 3.09 0.65 11.26
C ILE A 160 4.18 -0.15 11.93
N ALA A 161 3.78 -0.95 12.89
CA ALA A 161 4.71 -1.55 13.81
C ALA A 161 4.84 -3.05 13.49
N TRP A 162 6.00 -3.44 12.93
CA TRP A 162 6.66 -4.68 13.34
C TRP A 162 8.19 -4.56 13.31
N ALA A 163 8.83 -4.76 14.44
CA ALA A 163 10.23 -5.17 14.55
C ALA A 163 10.39 -6.30 15.58
N ASN A 164 11.25 -7.29 15.28
CA ASN A 164 11.64 -8.35 16.20
C ASN A 164 13.19 -8.40 16.43
N SER A 165 13.65 -9.44 17.12
CA SER A 165 14.74 -9.70 18.10
C SER A 165 15.89 -8.72 18.36
N ASP A 166 15.70 -7.42 18.21
CA ASP A 166 15.92 -6.43 19.29
C ASP A 166 16.30 -5.04 18.77
N ASP A 167 15.48 -4.55 17.83
CA ASP A 167 15.11 -3.12 17.71
C ASP A 167 13.57 -3.00 17.59
N ARG A 168 12.82 -3.56 18.56
CA ARG A 168 11.40 -3.93 18.43
C ARG A 168 10.37 -2.82 18.74
N ILE A 169 9.35 -2.61 17.87
CA ILE A 169 7.92 -2.42 18.23
C ILE A 169 7.00 -3.11 17.18
N LEU A 170 5.95 -3.80 17.65
CA LEU A 170 4.83 -4.40 16.90
C LEU A 170 3.49 -3.72 17.20
N TYR A 171 2.58 -3.61 16.23
CA TYR A 171 1.11 -3.66 16.36
C TYR A 171 0.42 -3.89 15.01
N PRO A 172 -0.37 -4.97 14.94
CA PRO A 172 -1.78 -4.89 14.56
C PRO A 172 -2.61 -5.86 15.40
N THR A 173 -3.37 -5.33 16.35
CA THR A 173 -4.59 -5.99 16.82
C THR A 173 -5.73 -4.98 16.84
N SER A 174 -6.43 -4.88 15.72
CA SER A 174 -7.87 -5.09 15.77
C SER A 174 -8.20 -6.26 14.85
N GLY A 175 -7.71 -7.45 15.23
CA GLY A 175 -8.61 -8.58 15.14
C GLY A 175 -9.85 -8.18 15.93
N THR A 176 -11.02 -8.30 15.30
CA THR A 176 -12.28 -8.38 16.02
C THR A 176 -12.10 -9.24 17.27
N THR A 177 -12.13 -8.62 18.45
CA THR A 177 -12.46 -9.34 19.68
C THR A 177 -13.94 -9.10 19.91
N SER A 178 -14.71 -10.16 19.64
CA SER A 178 -15.95 -10.57 20.32
C SER A 178 -17.01 -9.51 20.66
#